data_AF-A0A397U8C3-F1
#
_entry.id   AF-A0A397U8C3-F1
#
_cell.length_a   1.000
_cell.length_b   1.000
_cell.length_c   1.000
_cell.angle_alpha   90.00
_cell.angle_beta   90.00
_cell.angle_gamma   90.00
#
_symmetry.space_group_name_H-M   'P 1'
#
loop_
_entity.id
_entity.type
_entity.pdbx_description
1 polymer ?
#
loop_
_entity_poly.entity_id
_entity_poly.type
_entity_poly.pdbx_seq_one_letter_code
_entity_poly.pdbx_strand_id
1 'polypeptide(L)' 'MAEDGEQKVILNVGGIKYETYRSMLTKYPETLLGTMFSSRNETLLHPTNGNEYFFDRNSDTLSKWKN' A
#
# COMPACT_ATOMS: atom_id res chain seq x y z
N MET A 1 9.24 -21.39 -6.54
CA MET A 1 8.59 -20.52 -5.54
C MET A 1 9.20 -19.14 -5.73
N ALA A 2 8.44 -18.15 -6.18
CA ALA A 2 8.95 -16.78 -6.20
C ALA A 2 9.11 -16.33 -4.75
N GLU A 3 10.29 -15.84 -4.40
CA GLU A 3 10.57 -15.27 -3.09
C GLU A 3 9.63 -14.06 -2.89
N ASP A 4 8.99 -13.97 -1.73
CA ASP A 4 8.09 -12.85 -1.37
C ASP A 4 8.73 -11.46 -1.62
N GLY A 5 10.06 -11.40 -1.57
CA GLY A 5 10.84 -10.20 -1.87
C GLY A 5 10.82 -9.73 -3.33
N GLU A 6 10.53 -10.60 -4.29
CA GLU A 6 10.47 -10.23 -5.73
C GLU A 6 9.08 -9.79 -6.17
N GLN A 7 8.09 -9.84 -5.28
CA GLN A 7 6.74 -9.40 -5.60
C GLN A 7 6.72 -7.89 -5.86
N LYS A 8 6.43 -7.52 -7.11
CA LYS A 8 6.16 -6.13 -7.47
C LYS A 8 4.87 -5.67 -6.81
N VAL A 9 4.87 -4.45 -6.29
CA VAL A 9 3.70 -3.79 -5.71
C VAL A 9 3.51 -2.44 -6.37
N ILE A 10 2.26 -2.12 -6.69
CA ILE A 10 1.87 -0.86 -7.32
C ILE A 10 1.20 -0.01 -6.25
N LEU A 11 1.77 1.15 -5.93
CA LEU A 11 1.20 2.11 -4.99
C LEU A 11 0.53 3.22 -5.80
N ASN A 12 -0.79 3.25 -5.79
CA ASN A 12 -1.58 4.29 -6.44
C ASN A 12 -1.90 5.39 -5.41
N VAL A 13 -1.12 6.46 -5.43
CA VAL A 13 -1.20 7.56 -4.45
C VAL A 13 -1.86 8.77 -5.12
N GLY A 14 -3.13 9.03 -4.81
CA GLY A 14 -3.88 10.15 -5.39
C GLY A 14 -3.97 10.10 -6.92
N GLY A 15 -4.01 8.90 -7.52
CA GLY A 15 -4.02 8.69 -8.97
C GLY A 15 -2.63 8.50 -9.60
N ILE A 16 -1.54 8.71 -8.86
CA ILE A 16 -0.18 8.48 -9.35
C ILE A 16 0.26 7.06 -8.97
N LYS A 17 0.58 6.23 -9.97
CA LYS A 17 1.04 4.86 -9.75
C LYS A 17 2.56 4.80 -9.63
N TYR A 18 3.04 4.25 -8.52
CA TYR A 18 4.44 3.96 -8.25
C TYR A 18 4.64 2.45 -8.21
N GLU A 19 5.49 1.92 -9.09
CA GLU A 19 5.88 0.51 -9.04
C GLU A 19 7.13 0.35 -8.15
N THR A 20 7.07 -0.58 -7.21
CA THR A 20 8.21 -0.94 -6.36
C THR A 20 8.19 -2.43 -6.01
N TYR A 21 9.14 -2.90 -5.20
CA TYR A 21 9.21 -4.27 -4.74
C TYR A 21 8.86 -4.37 -3.28
N ARG A 22 8.20 -5.46 -2.89
CA ARG A 22 7.87 -5.72 -1.50
C ARG A 22 9.11 -5.77 -0.61
N SER A 23 10.20 -6.40 -1.08
CA SER A 23 11.50 -6.41 -0.39
C SER A 23 12.04 -5.02 -0.11
N MET A 24 11.87 -4.08 -1.04
CA MET A 24 12.35 -2.71 -0.91
C MET A 24 11.58 -1.95 0.18
N LEU A 25 10.27 -2.22 0.30
CA LEU A 25 9.43 -1.64 1.35
C LEU A 25 9.74 -2.26 2.73
N THR A 26 9.85 -3.58 2.81
CA THR A 26 10.14 -4.27 4.08
C THR A 26 11.56 -4.05 4.58
N LYS A 27 12.49 -3.65 3.70
CA LYS A 27 13.88 -3.27 4.04
C LYS A 27 13.95 -2.10 5.03
N TYR A 28 12.97 -1.21 5.03
CA TYR A 28 12.93 -0.04 5.92
C TYR A 28 11.68 -0.10 6.82
N PRO A 29 11.66 -0.99 7.82
CA PRO A 29 10.48 -1.21 8.67
C PRO A 29 10.11 0.01 9.52
N GLU A 30 11.05 0.93 9.72
CA GLU A 30 10.85 2.22 10.38
C GLU A 30 9.96 3.19 9.59
N THR A 31 9.79 2.96 8.29
CA THR A 31 8.92 3.78 7.44
C THR A 31 7.47 3.30 7.53
N LEU A 32 6.52 4.21 7.28
CA LEU A 32 5.10 3.89 7.21
C LEU A 32 4.81 2.72 6.26
N LEU A 33 5.43 2.75 5.07
CA LEU A 33 5.27 1.68 4.08
C LEU A 33 5.92 0.38 4.57
N GLY A 34 7.12 0.41 5.16
CA GLY A 34 7.73 -0.80 5.69
C GLY A 34 6.93 -1.45 6.82
N THR A 35 6.31 -0.64 7.69
CA THR A 35 5.40 -1.16 8.72
C THR A 35 4.11 -1.71 8.12
N MET A 36 3.49 -1.02 7.15
CA MET A 36 2.28 -1.48 6.46
C MET A 36 2.51 -2.80 5.70
N PHE A 37 3.65 -2.93 5.04
CA PHE A 37 4.01 -4.10 4.23
C PHE A 37 4.72 -5.20 5.03
N SER A 38 4.84 -5.05 6.35
CA SER A 38 5.37 -6.08 7.24
C SER A 38 4.39 -7.24 7.36
N SER A 39 4.89 -8.48 7.56
CA SER A 39 4.06 -9.68 7.68
C SER A 39 2.99 -9.59 8.79
N ARG A 40 3.26 -8.81 9.84
CA ARG A 40 2.30 -8.53 10.92
C ARG A 40 1.11 -7.64 10.53
N ASN A 41 1.24 -6.88 9.44
CA ASN A 41 0.26 -5.90 8.97
C ASN A 41 -0.33 -6.28 7.60
N GLU A 42 0.01 -7.45 7.06
CA GLU A 42 -0.53 -7.98 5.78
C GLU A 42 -2.06 -8.02 5.76
N THR A 43 -2.70 -8.25 6.91
CA THR A 43 -4.17 -8.29 7.02
C THR A 43 -4.82 -6.93 6.83
N LEU A 44 -4.07 -5.83 6.97
CA LEU A 44 -4.54 -4.46 6.73
C LEU A 44 -4.36 -4.03 5.28
N LEU A 45 -3.58 -4.79 4.51
CA LEU A 45 -3.35 -4.54 3.10
C LEU A 45 -4.52 -5.11 2.30
N HIS A 46 -5.35 -4.23 1.77
CA HIS A 46 -6.44 -4.58 0.86
C HIS A 46 -6.06 -4.20 -0.57
N PRO A 47 -5.40 -5.09 -1.31
CA PRO A 47 -5.11 -4.80 -2.71
C PRO A 47 -6.41 -4.71 -3.50
N THR A 48 -6.53 -3.66 -4.30
CA THR A 48 -7.74 -3.42 -5.10
C THR A 48 -7.75 -4.28 -6.37
N ASN A 49 -6.56 -4.59 -6.91
CA ASN A 49 -6.42 -5.41 -8.11
C ASN A 49 -5.08 -6.16 -8.10
N GLY A 50 -5.02 -7.29 -7.37
CA GLY A 50 -3.83 -8.12 -7.25
C GLY A 50 -2.77 -7.51 -6.33
N ASN A 51 -1.80 -6.79 -6.89
CA ASN A 51 -0.69 -6.16 -6.19
C ASN A 51 -0.74 -4.62 -6.20
N GLU A 52 -1.88 -4.05 -6.59
CA GLU A 52 -2.15 -2.60 -6.57
C GLU A 52 -2.83 -2.17 -5.26
N TYR A 53 -2.24 -1.17 -4.60
CA TYR A 53 -2.66 -0.58 -3.33
C TYR A 53 -3.04 0.89 -3.54
N PHE A 54 -4.26 1.25 -3.18
CA PHE A 54 -4.75 2.62 -3.33
C PHE A 54 -4.56 3.42 -2.04
N PHE A 55 -3.87 4.55 -2.15
CA PHE A 55 -3.68 5.53 -1.10
C PHE A 55 -4.39 6.80 -1.53
N ASP A 56 -5.63 6.94 -1.07
CA ASP A 56 -6.33 8.20 -1.20
C ASP A 56 -5.70 9.22 -0.25
N ARG A 57 -4.97 10.19 -0.78
CA ARG A 57 -4.41 11.30 0.02
C ARG A 57 -5.44 12.40 0.29
N ASN A 58 -6.72 12.19 0.00
CA ASN A 58 -7.75 13.22 0.05
C ASN A 58 -8.94 12.81 0.91
N SER A 59 -8.78 13.00 2.23
CA SER A 59 -9.84 13.54 3.12
C SER A 59 -11.29 13.09 2.85
N ASP A 60 -11.59 11.79 2.94
CA ASP A 60 -12.98 11.34 3.05
C ASP A 60 -13.49 11.62 4.49
N THR A 61 -13.66 12.90 4.82
CA THR A 61 -14.33 13.32 6.05
C THR A 61 -15.44 14.34 5.78
N LEU A 62 -15.68 14.75 4.53
CA LEU A 62 -16.59 15.88 4.27
C LEU A 62 -17.70 15.64 3.23
N SER A 63 -18.22 14.41 3.12
CA SER A 63 -19.42 14.16 2.30
C SER A 63 -20.62 13.59 3.06
N LYS A 64 -20.49 13.28 4.35
CA LYS A 64 -21.61 12.80 5.19
C LYS A 64 -22.42 13.90 5.91
N TRP A 65 -22.08 15.19 5.74
CA TRP A 65 -22.72 16.31 6.46
C TRP A 65 -23.46 17.32 5.57
N LYS A 66 -23.89 16.93 4.38
CA LYS A 66 -24.84 17.72 3.58
C LYS A 66 -26.18 17.01 3.53
N ASN A 67 -26.90 17.12 4.64
CA ASN A 67 -28.38 17.12 4.65
C ASN A 67 -28.90 18.34 3.89
#